data_AF-A0A9D1ZS05-F1
#
_entry.id   AF-A0A9D1ZS05-F1
#
_cell.length_a   1.000
_cell.length_b   1.000
_cell.length_c   1.000
_cell.angle_alpha   90.00
_cell.angle_beta   90.00
_cell.angle_gamma   90.00
#
_symmetry.space_group_name_H-M   'P 1'
#
loop_
_entity.id
_entity.type
_entity.pdbx_description
1 polymer ?
#
loop_
_entity_poly.entity_id
_entity_poly.type
_entity_poly.pdbx_seq_one_letter_code
_entity_poly.pdbx_strand_id
1 'polypeptide(L)' 'MNREQLIELLTPYLPDAQALTDLGEEASLFDAGLDSMNAFLVLDDLAAAGYRVEFTDFIARPTLGFLGEATA' A
#
# COMPACT_ATOMS: atom_id res chain seq x y z
N MET A 1 -7.56 8.43 1.16
CA MET A 1 -6.42 8.60 2.08
C MET A 1 -5.37 9.48 1.43
N ASN A 2 -4.53 10.24 2.15
CA ASN A 2 -3.43 11.00 1.53
C ASN A 2 -2.12 10.18 1.46
N ARG A 3 -1.13 10.63 0.69
CA ARG A 3 0.14 9.91 0.47
C ARG A 3 0.93 9.68 1.77
N GLU A 4 0.98 10.67 2.65
CA GLU A 4 1.73 10.56 3.91
C GLU A 4 1.13 9.49 4.82
N GLN A 5 -0.20 9.46 4.94
CA GLN A 5 -0.93 8.42 5.69
C GLN A 5 -0.69 7.02 5.11
N LEU A 6 -0.63 6.90 3.78
CA LEU A 6 -0.30 5.64 3.12
C LEU A 6 1.10 5.17 3.45
N ILE A 7 2.09 6.07 3.37
CA ILE A 7 3.48 5.73 3.69
C ILE A 7 3.59 5.31 5.16
N GLU A 8 2.93 6.02 6.08
CA GLU A 8 2.91 5.66 7.50
C GLU A 8 2.29 4.28 7.74
N LEU A 9 1.16 3.98 7.08
CA LEU A 9 0.49 2.67 7.17
C LEU A 9 1.35 1.53 6.59
N LEU A 10 2.09 1.80 5.51
CA LEU A 10 2.89 0.79 4.81
C LEU A 10 4.27 0.55 5.44
N THR A 11 4.80 1.53 6.18
CA THR A 11 6.14 1.49 6.80
C THR A 11 6.42 0.22 7.62
N PRO A 12 5.49 -0.33 8.43
CA PRO A 12 5.72 -1.56 9.18
C PRO A 12 5.90 -2.82 8.32
N TYR A 13 5.43 -2.77 7.07
CA TYR A 13 5.31 -3.92 6.17
C TYR A 13 6.44 -4.02 5.14
N LEU A 14 7.34 -3.04 5.14
CA LEU A 14 8.39 -2.89 4.16
C LEU A 14 9.77 -2.88 4.84
N PRO A 15 10.79 -3.51 4.24
CA PRO A 15 12.13 -3.58 4.81
C PRO A 15 12.84 -2.23 4.82
N ASP A 16 12.50 -1.35 3.88
CA ASP A 16 13.06 -0.01 3.77
C ASP A 16 11.95 1.04 3.57
N ALA A 17 11.63 1.77 4.63
CA ALA A 17 10.63 2.85 4.59
C ALA A 17 11.09 4.05 3.74
N GLN A 18 12.41 4.22 3.54
CA GLN A 18 12.92 5.27 2.66
C GLN A 18 12.55 4.98 1.21
N ALA A 19 12.54 3.70 0.82
CA ALA A 19 12.15 3.28 -0.53
C ALA A 19 10.73 3.72 -0.90
N LEU A 20 9.78 3.76 0.05
CA LEU A 20 8.41 4.27 -0.16
C LEU A 20 8.37 5.77 -0.47
N THR A 21 9.27 6.54 0.14
CA THR A 21 9.29 8.00 0.00
C THR A 21 9.78 8.38 -1.39
N ASP A 22 10.69 7.59 -1.95
CA ASP A 22 11.23 7.77 -3.31
C ASP A 22 10.42 7.00 -4.37
N LEU A 23 9.50 6.13 -3.95
CA LEU A 23 8.60 5.38 -4.83
C LEU A 23 7.62 6.35 -5.51
N GLY A 24 7.61 6.32 -6.84
CA GLY A 24 6.59 7.01 -7.63
C GLY A 24 5.21 6.41 -7.44
N GLU A 25 4.15 7.19 -7.71
CA GLU A 25 2.76 6.76 -7.49
C GLU A 25 2.37 5.50 -8.26
N GLU A 26 2.95 5.30 -9.45
CA GLU A 26 2.67 4.16 -10.34
C GLU A 26 3.67 3.00 -10.18
N ALA A 27 4.68 3.14 -9.32
CA ALA A 27 5.66 2.08 -9.11
C ALA A 27 5.10 0.98 -8.20
N SER A 28 5.55 -0.25 -8.42
CA SER A 28 5.03 -1.39 -7.67
C SER A 28 5.54 -1.38 -6.24
N LEU A 29 4.64 -1.61 -5.28
CA LEU A 29 4.97 -1.84 -3.88
C LEU A 29 5.77 -3.13 -3.69
N PHE A 30 5.63 -4.11 -4.59
CA PHE A 30 6.47 -5.31 -4.58
C PHE A 30 7.92 -4.98 -4.92
N ASP A 31 8.17 -3.99 -5.77
CA ASP A 31 9.54 -3.51 -6.06
C ASP A 31 10.16 -2.80 -4.85
N ALA A 32 9.32 -2.21 -3.98
CA ALA A 32 9.75 -1.62 -2.71
C ALA A 32 9.99 -2.68 -1.59
N GLY A 33 9.71 -3.96 -1.87
CA GLY A 33 9.94 -5.07 -0.94
C GLY A 33 8.69 -5.54 -0.19
N LEU A 34 7.49 -5.14 -0.61
CA LEU A 34 6.26 -5.74 -0.10
C LEU A 34 6.23 -7.19 -0.58
N ASP A 35 5.77 -8.11 0.26
CA ASP A 35 5.56 -9.50 -0.12
C ASP A 35 4.07 -9.87 -0.05
N SER A 36 3.72 -11.08 -0.53
CA SER A 36 2.32 -11.51 -0.56
C SER A 36 1.69 -11.65 0.83
N MET A 37 2.48 -11.94 1.87
CA MET A 37 1.96 -12.06 3.24
C MET A 37 1.65 -10.70 3.83
N ASN A 38 2.60 -9.77 3.71
CA ASN A 38 2.45 -8.39 4.15
C ASN A 38 1.38 -7.64 3.35
N ALA A 39 1.18 -7.97 2.07
CA ALA A 39 0.07 -7.44 1.28
C ALA A 39 -1.31 -7.73 1.91
N PHE A 40 -1.52 -8.92 2.47
CA PHE A 40 -2.78 -9.22 3.18
C PHE A 40 -2.92 -8.40 4.47
N LEU A 41 -1.82 -8.21 5.22
CA LEU A 41 -1.83 -7.40 6.45
C LEU A 41 -2.12 -5.92 6.16
N VAL A 42 -1.52 -5.38 5.09
CA VAL A 42 -1.82 -4.03 4.60
C VAL A 42 -3.31 -3.86 4.29
N LEU A 43 -3.90 -4.83 3.60
CA LEU A 43 -5.33 -4.78 3.26
C LEU A 43 -6.23 -4.90 4.49
N ASP A 44 -5.83 -5.69 5.50
CA ASP A 44 -6.54 -5.79 6.77
C ASP A 44 -6.50 -4.48 7.55
N ASP A 45 -5.34 -3.84 7.63
CA ASP A 45 -5.16 -2.52 8.26
C ASP A 45 -5.94 -1.42 7.52
N LEU A 46 -5.95 -1.45 6.19
CA LEU A 46 -6.77 -0.56 5.37
C LEU A 46 -8.26 -0.73 5.69
N ALA A 47 -8.73 -1.97 5.77
CA ALA A 47 -10.10 -2.28 6.14
C ALA A 47 -10.45 -1.83 7.56
N ALA A 48 -9.53 -2.01 8.52
CA ALA A 48 -9.68 -1.54 9.90
C ALA A 48 -9.74 0.01 9.98
N ALA A 49 -9.02 0.69 9.09
CA ALA A 49 -9.08 2.14 8.93
C ALA A 49 -10.31 2.64 8.13
N GLY A 50 -11.19 1.73 7.70
CA GLY A 50 -12.44 2.03 6.98
C GLY A 50 -12.31 2.04 5.46
N TYR A 51 -11.12 1.82 4.91
CA TYR A 51 -10.90 1.79 3.47
C TYR A 51 -11.19 0.40 2.90
N ARG A 52 -12.00 0.34 1.85
CA ARG A 52 -12.23 -0.91 1.12
C ARG A 52 -11.33 -0.99 -0.10
N VAL A 53 -10.46 -2.00 -0.11
CA VAL A 53 -9.62 -2.35 -1.24
C VAL A 53 -9.79 -3.84 -1.52
N GLU A 54 -10.20 -4.18 -2.74
CA GLU A 54 -10.30 -5.57 -3.16
C GLU A 54 -8.91 -6.13 -3.46
N PHE A 55 -8.60 -7.32 -2.93
CA PHE A 55 -7.29 -7.96 -3.15
C PHE A 55 -6.97 -8.16 -4.62
N THR A 56 -7.97 -8.52 -5.44
CA THR A 56 -7.78 -8.74 -6.88
C THR A 56 -7.40 -7.46 -7.62
N ASP A 57 -8.01 -6.32 -7.24
CA ASP A 57 -7.68 -5.02 -7.79
C ASP A 57 -6.29 -4.55 -7.33
N PHE A 58 -5.96 -4.78 -6.05
CA PHE A 58 -4.64 -4.48 -5.51
C PHE A 58 -3.54 -5.27 -6.21
N ILE A 59 -3.70 -6.58 -6.41
CA ILE A 59 -2.72 -7.39 -7.14
C ILE A 59 -2.59 -6.97 -8.61
N ALA A 60 -3.67 -6.46 -9.22
CA ALA A 60 -3.62 -5.93 -10.58
C ALA A 60 -2.87 -4.58 -10.67
N ARG A 61 -2.97 -3.73 -9.64
CA ARG A 61 -2.30 -2.42 -9.55
C ARG A 61 -1.69 -2.19 -8.16
N PRO A 62 -0.59 -2.86 -7.79
CA PRO A 62 -0.03 -2.81 -6.44
C PRO A 62 0.81 -1.55 -6.25
N THR A 63 0.19 -0.39 -6.28
CA THR A 63 0.85 0.92 -6.38
C THR A 63 0.32 1.88 -5.32
N LEU A 64 1.11 2.89 -4.96
CA LEU A 64 0.66 3.94 -4.02
C LEU A 64 -0.51 4.75 -4.60
N GLY A 65 -0.50 5.01 -5.90
CA GLY A 65 -1.58 5.72 -6.59
C GLY A 65 -2.91 4.99 -6.46
N PHE A 66 -2.93 3.68 -6.74
CA PHE A 66 -4.13 2.86 -6.58
C PHE A 66 -4.65 2.85 -5.13
N LEU A 67 -3.77 2.68 -4.14
CA LEU A 67 -4.21 2.74 -2.74
C LEU A 67 -4.69 4.14 -2.33
N GLY A 68 -4.19 5.20 -2.97
CA GLY A 68 -4.65 6.58 -2.78
C GLY A 68 -6.06 6.83 -3.33
N GLU A 69 -6.45 6.12 -4.39
CA GLU A 69 -7.80 6.13 -4.96
C GLU A 69 -8.84 5.46 -4.03
N ALA A 70 -8.40 4.67 -3.04
CA ALA A 70 -9.30 3.96 -2.13
C ALA A 70 -10.17 4.93 -1.32
N THR A 71 -11.48 4.74 -1.40
CA THR A 71 -12.49 5.50 -0.66
C THR A 71 -12.71 4.92 0.74
N ALA A 72 -12.79 5.79 1.75
CA ALA A 72 -13.26 5.46 3.10
C ALA A 72 -14.79 5.36 3.16
#